data_AF-W3X4D0-F1
#
_entry.id   AF-W3X4D0-F1
#
_cell.length_a   1.000
_cell.length_b   1.000
_cell.length_c   1.000
_cell.angle_alpha   90.00
_cell.angle_beta   90.00
_cell.angle_gamma   90.00
#
_symmetry.space_group_name_H-M   'P 1'
#
loop_
_entity.id
_entity.type
_entity.pdbx_description
1 polymer ?
#
loop_
_entity_poly.entity_id
_entity_poly.type
_entity_poly.pdbx_seq_one_letter_code
_entity_poly.pdbx_strand_id
1 'polypeptide(L)'
;MAYSPTCNVLAIGLGSLLYGWSETTGVSLLNAGPKDGSWLTSVAFSSEEGGKSILVFGRSNGHIGLLSLFDSMLPRFEAQHQEPIACLSWRPVTKTRPSMNPFNPGVPVPTEDLLVGEEAGDVYYYSVEWPGG
;
A
#
# COMPACT_ATOMS: atom_id res chain seq x y z
N MET A 1 10.72 1.20 -6.11
CA MET A 1 10.14 2.54 -6.31
C MET A 1 8.80 2.38 -7.02
N ALA A 2 7.86 3.30 -6.83
CA ALA A 2 6.55 3.29 -7.48
C ALA A 2 6.08 4.73 -7.70
N TYR A 3 5.37 4.99 -8.78
CA TYR A 3 4.82 6.32 -9.09
C TYR A 3 3.30 6.30 -9.02
N SER A 4 2.72 7.36 -8.45
CA SER A 4 1.27 7.57 -8.42
C SER A 4 0.87 8.67 -9.40
N PRO A 5 0.17 8.35 -10.50
CA PRO A 5 -0.37 9.36 -11.42
C PRO A 5 -1.42 10.26 -10.76
N THR A 6 -2.07 9.78 -9.69
CA THR A 6 -3.18 10.50 -9.05
C THR A 6 -2.73 11.69 -8.19
N CYS A 7 -1.52 11.65 -7.65
CA CYS A 7 -0.96 12.74 -6.83
C CYS A 7 0.42 13.23 -7.30
N ASN A 8 0.94 12.72 -8.42
CA ASN A 8 2.26 13.06 -8.95
C ASN A 8 3.41 12.83 -7.95
N VAL A 9 3.32 11.75 -7.17
CA VAL A 9 4.35 11.38 -6.17
C VAL A 9 5.07 10.11 -6.60
N LEU A 10 6.39 10.14 -6.52
CA LEU A 10 7.28 8.99 -6.63
C LEU A 10 7.65 8.48 -5.24
N ALA A 11 7.20 7.27 -4.88
CA ALA A 11 7.58 6.58 -3.67
C ALA A 11 8.86 5.76 -3.85
N ILE A 12 9.80 5.88 -2.92
CA ILE A 12 11.12 5.26 -2.97
C ILE A 12 11.45 4.67 -1.60
N GLY A 13 11.77 3.38 -1.57
CA GLY A 13 12.35 2.74 -0.38
C GLY A 13 13.88 2.84 -0.41
N LEU A 14 14.47 3.24 0.72
CA LEU A 14 15.92 3.30 0.92
C LEU A 14 16.25 2.72 2.30
N GLY A 15 16.75 1.48 2.33
CA GLY A 15 16.91 0.73 3.58
C GLY A 15 15.55 0.56 4.27
N SER A 16 15.44 0.96 5.54
CA SER A 16 14.18 0.91 6.29
C SER A 16 13.20 2.05 5.97
N LEU A 17 13.67 3.11 5.30
CA LEU A 17 12.96 4.38 5.15
C LEU A 17 12.17 4.43 3.84
N LEU A 18 10.92 4.85 3.92
CA LEU A 18 10.05 5.10 2.77
C LEU A 18 9.93 6.60 2.55
N TYR A 19 10.36 7.06 1.40
CA TYR A 19 10.26 8.46 0.97
C TYR A 19 9.23 8.63 -0.13
N GLY A 20 8.65 9.81 -0.18
CA GLY A 20 7.90 10.33 -1.32
C GLY A 20 8.65 11.50 -1.90
N TRP A 21 8.57 11.67 -3.20
CA TRP A 21 9.08 12.84 -3.89
C TRP A 21 8.02 13.37 -4.84
N SER A 22 7.82 14.68 -4.82
CA SER A 22 7.03 15.40 -5.82
C SER A 22 7.80 16.62 -6.29
N GLU A 23 7.45 17.14 -7.46
CA GLU A 23 8.05 18.39 -7.96
C GLU A 23 7.71 19.59 -7.07
N THR A 24 6.53 19.59 -6.44
CA THR A 24 6.03 20.74 -5.67
C THR A 24 6.59 20.80 -4.25
N THR A 25 6.73 19.65 -3.59
CA THR A 25 7.14 19.58 -2.18
C THR A 25 8.56 19.03 -1.99
N GLY A 26 9.18 18.49 -3.03
CA GLY A 26 10.45 17.78 -2.92
C GLY A 26 10.28 16.47 -2.14
N VAL A 27 11.35 16.08 -1.42
CA VAL A 27 11.42 14.82 -0.66
C VAL A 27 10.67 14.95 0.67
N SER A 28 9.82 13.97 0.97
CA SER A 28 9.14 13.80 2.27
C SER A 28 9.35 12.38 2.79
N LEU A 29 9.48 12.24 4.12
CA LEU A 29 9.52 10.93 4.77
C LEU A 29 8.08 10.44 4.97
N LEU A 30 7.72 9.31 4.35
CA LEU A 30 6.38 8.70 4.47
C LEU A 30 6.32 7.68 5.59
N ASN A 31 7.38 6.89 5.78
CA ASN A 31 7.45 5.88 6.84
C ASN A 31 8.91 5.67 7.27
N ALA A 32 9.19 5.87 8.57
CA ALA A 32 10.53 5.71 9.13
C ALA A 32 10.93 4.23 9.37
N GLY A 33 9.97 3.32 9.25
CA GLY A 33 10.15 1.90 9.56
C GLY A 33 10.39 1.61 11.04
N PRO A 34 10.34 0.32 11.40
CA PRO A 34 10.72 -0.15 12.73
C PRO A 34 12.24 -0.05 12.98
N LYS A 35 12.63 -0.10 14.25
CA LYS A 35 14.04 -0.08 14.69
C LYS A 35 14.67 -1.48 14.77
N ASP A 36 14.08 -2.47 14.12
CA ASP A 36 14.49 -3.87 14.17
C ASP A 36 15.54 -4.25 13.10
N GLY A 37 15.93 -3.29 12.25
CA GLY A 37 16.89 -3.51 11.17
C GLY A 37 16.28 -4.02 9.86
N SER A 38 14.95 -4.21 9.80
CA SER A 38 14.26 -4.60 8.56
C SER A 38 14.31 -3.47 7.51
N TRP A 39 14.38 -3.86 6.23
CA TRP A 39 14.38 -2.93 5.10
C TRP A 39 13.15 -3.14 4.23
N LEU A 40 12.85 -2.14 3.41
CA LEU A 40 11.79 -2.22 2.41
C LEU A 40 12.25 -3.08 1.24
N THR A 41 11.41 -4.04 0.87
CA THR A 41 11.67 -4.94 -0.26
C THR A 41 10.88 -4.53 -1.49
N SER A 42 9.68 -3.99 -1.29
CA SER A 42 8.75 -3.67 -2.38
C SER A 42 7.80 -2.54 -1.99
N VAL A 43 7.38 -1.77 -2.99
CA VAL A 43 6.41 -0.68 -2.86
C VAL A 43 5.56 -0.61 -4.13
N ALA A 44 4.27 -0.30 -4.01
CA ALA A 44 3.38 -0.15 -5.17
C ALA A 44 2.20 0.78 -4.87
N PHE A 45 1.73 1.51 -5.88
CA PHE A 45 0.54 2.35 -5.77
C PHE A 45 -0.69 1.67 -6.37
N SER A 46 -1.84 1.96 -5.76
CA SER A 46 -3.17 1.61 -6.27
C SER A 46 -3.46 2.23 -7.63
N SER A 47 -4.54 1.77 -8.27
CA SER A 47 -4.95 2.22 -9.59
C SER A 47 -5.25 3.72 -9.66
N GLU A 48 -5.07 4.28 -10.86
CA GLU A 48 -5.51 5.64 -11.17
C GLU A 48 -7.04 5.75 -11.14
N GLU A 49 -7.73 4.71 -11.64
CA GLU A 49 -9.19 4.62 -11.65
C GLU A 49 -9.80 4.74 -10.24
N GLY A 50 -9.18 4.11 -9.24
CA GLY A 50 -9.62 4.20 -7.84
C GLY A 50 -9.38 5.58 -7.22
N GLY A 51 -8.40 6.33 -7.71
CA GLY A 51 -8.18 7.72 -7.33
C GLY A 51 -7.76 7.96 -5.87
N LYS A 52 -7.43 6.90 -5.10
CA LYS A 52 -7.13 7.00 -3.65
C LYS A 52 -5.64 7.12 -3.32
N SER A 53 -4.76 6.95 -4.31
CA SER A 53 -3.30 6.93 -4.14
C SER A 53 -2.84 6.09 -2.95
N ILE A 54 -3.39 4.88 -2.80
CA ILE A 54 -3.03 3.98 -1.70
C ILE A 54 -1.66 3.40 -2.01
N LEU A 55 -0.70 3.63 -1.12
CA LEU A 55 0.64 3.09 -1.18
C LEU A 55 0.70 1.85 -0.29
N VAL A 56 1.04 0.70 -0.89
CA VAL A 56 1.46 -0.48 -0.15
C VAL A 56 2.98 -0.54 -0.10
N PHE A 57 3.50 -0.99 1.03
CA PHE A 57 4.92 -1.32 1.19
C PHE A 57 5.08 -2.65 1.92
N GLY A 58 6.13 -3.38 1.55
CA GLY A 58 6.51 -4.67 2.12
C GLY A 58 7.94 -4.63 2.63
N ARG A 59 8.23 -5.43 3.66
CA ARG A 59 9.51 -5.44 4.37
C ARG A 59 10.12 -6.85 4.45
N SER A 60 11.43 -6.88 4.70
CA SER A 60 12.21 -8.10 4.86
C SER A 60 11.88 -8.91 6.11
N ASN A 61 11.11 -8.35 7.04
CA ASN A 61 10.60 -9.05 8.23
C ASN A 61 9.16 -9.55 8.05
N GLY A 62 8.60 -9.52 6.83
CA GLY A 62 7.20 -9.91 6.58
C GLY A 62 6.16 -8.84 6.91
N HIS A 63 6.57 -7.63 7.32
CA HIS A 63 5.60 -6.58 7.58
C HIS A 63 5.07 -5.97 6.28
N ILE A 64 3.75 -5.85 6.14
CA ILE A 64 3.09 -5.03 5.12
C ILE A 64 2.33 -3.88 5.77
N GLY A 65 2.31 -2.73 5.09
CA GLY A 65 1.49 -1.59 5.50
C GLY A 65 0.86 -0.89 4.30
N LEU A 66 -0.34 -0.33 4.52
CA LEU A 66 -1.05 0.49 3.55
C LEU A 66 -1.33 1.87 4.13
N LEU A 67 -0.95 2.92 3.39
CA LEU A 67 -1.24 4.32 3.71
C LEU A 67 -1.77 5.04 2.45
N SER A 68 -2.40 6.19 2.62
CA SER A 68 -2.80 7.05 1.50
C SER A 68 -2.07 8.38 1.58
N LEU A 69 -1.69 8.91 0.42
CA LEU A 69 -1.07 10.23 0.32
C LEU A 69 -2.08 11.39 0.39
N PHE A 70 -3.38 11.09 0.42
CA PHE A 70 -4.45 12.10 0.55
C PHE A 70 -5.00 12.23 1.98
N ASP A 71 -4.56 11.36 2.89
CA ASP A 71 -5.05 11.24 4.27
C ASP A 71 -3.85 11.36 5.23
N SER A 72 -3.97 10.86 6.46
CA SER A 72 -2.89 10.69 7.40
C SER A 72 -1.76 9.89 6.74
N MET A 73 -0.55 10.40 6.89
CA MET A 73 0.69 9.72 6.49
C MET A 73 1.02 8.52 7.40
N LEU A 74 0.02 8.04 8.15
CA LEU A 74 0.11 6.86 9.00
C LEU A 74 -0.54 5.68 8.27
N PRO A 75 0.03 4.47 8.38
CA PRO A 75 -0.64 3.27 7.90
C PRO A 75 -2.03 3.11 8.52
N ARG A 76 -3.05 2.93 7.68
CA ARG A 76 -4.41 2.57 8.13
C ARG A 76 -4.60 1.07 8.28
N PHE A 77 -3.73 0.31 7.63
CA PHE A 77 -3.70 -1.15 7.72
C PHE A 77 -2.25 -1.60 7.82
N GLU A 78 -2.03 -2.56 8.71
CA GLU A 78 -0.76 -3.26 8.87
C GLU A 78 -1.05 -4.74 9.09
N ALA A 79 -0.20 -5.60 8.54
CA ALA A 79 -0.27 -7.04 8.78
C ALA A 79 1.13 -7.66 8.79
N GLN A 80 1.24 -8.77 9.51
CA GLN A 80 2.46 -9.53 9.64
C GLN A 80 2.33 -10.85 8.88
N HIS A 81 3.22 -11.05 7.93
CA HIS A 81 3.38 -12.26 7.13
C HIS A 81 4.44 -13.18 7.77
N GLN A 82 4.44 -14.46 7.41
CA GLN A 82 5.38 -15.43 8.01
C GLN A 82 6.78 -15.26 7.44
N GLU A 83 6.84 -14.89 6.16
CA GLU A 83 8.07 -14.80 5.39
C GLU A 83 8.28 -13.38 4.85
N PRO A 84 9.52 -13.03 4.46
CA PRO A 84 9.82 -11.72 3.88
C PRO A 84 8.95 -11.44 2.65
N ILE A 85 8.47 -10.20 2.53
CA ILE A 85 7.68 -9.80 1.37
C ILE A 85 8.60 -9.69 0.16
N ALA A 86 8.35 -10.44 -0.90
CA ALA A 86 9.16 -10.42 -2.11
C ALA A 86 8.62 -9.40 -3.14
N CYS A 87 7.30 -9.35 -3.35
CA CYS A 87 6.69 -8.50 -4.38
C CYS A 87 5.26 -8.09 -4.05
N LEU A 88 4.84 -6.96 -4.64
CA LEU A 88 3.52 -6.36 -4.45
C LEU A 88 2.99 -5.91 -5.81
N SER A 89 1.72 -6.19 -6.10
CA SER A 89 1.09 -5.75 -7.34
C SER A 89 -0.37 -5.40 -7.13
N TRP A 90 -0.72 -4.15 -7.44
CA TRP A 90 -2.11 -3.74 -7.55
C TRP A 90 -2.69 -4.14 -8.89
N ARG A 91 -3.98 -4.45 -8.90
CA ARG A 91 -4.77 -4.47 -10.12
C ARG A 91 -4.90 -3.03 -10.65
N PRO A 92 -4.79 -2.80 -11.97
CA PRO A 92 -4.83 -1.44 -12.53
C PRO A 92 -6.24 -0.86 -12.64
N VAL A 93 -7.27 -1.57 -12.18
CA VAL A 93 -8.69 -1.17 -12.28
C VAL A 93 -9.42 -1.55 -11.01
N THR A 94 -10.49 -0.82 -10.70
CA THR A 94 -11.32 -1.08 -9.53
C THR A 94 -12.22 -2.29 -9.73
N LYS A 95 -12.74 -2.84 -8.62
CA LYS A 95 -13.84 -3.83 -8.63
C LYS A 95 -14.93 -3.47 -7.66
N THR A 96 -16.18 -3.52 -8.12
CA THR A 96 -17.32 -3.40 -7.23
C THR A 96 -17.56 -4.70 -6.49
N ARG A 97 -17.59 -4.65 -5.16
CA ARG A 97 -17.87 -5.80 -4.29
C ARG A 97 -18.86 -5.40 -3.18
N PRO A 98 -19.58 -6.36 -2.59
CA PRO A 98 -20.33 -6.10 -1.35
C PRO A 98 -19.35 -5.70 -0.24
N SER A 99 -19.64 -4.59 0.44
CA SER A 99 -18.81 -4.07 1.54
C SER A 99 -18.74 -5.06 2.70
N MET A 100 -17.54 -5.18 3.28
CA MET A 100 -17.31 -5.93 4.52
C MET A 100 -17.27 -5.02 5.74
N ASN A 101 -17.51 -3.72 5.57
CA ASN A 101 -17.59 -2.76 6.66
C ASN A 101 -18.77 -3.11 7.59
N PRO A 102 -18.54 -3.29 8.91
CA PRO A 102 -19.60 -3.60 9.86
C PRO A 102 -20.73 -2.56 9.92
N PHE A 103 -20.45 -1.32 9.57
CA PHE A 103 -21.43 -0.23 9.58
C PHE A 103 -22.31 -0.18 8.32
N ASN A 104 -21.90 -0.84 7.24
CA ASN A 104 -22.65 -0.84 5.98
C ASN A 104 -22.49 -2.16 5.19
N PRO A 105 -22.77 -3.32 5.80
CA PRO A 105 -22.45 -4.61 5.20
C PRO A 105 -23.28 -4.86 3.94
N GLY A 106 -22.62 -5.41 2.92
CA GLY A 106 -23.28 -5.85 1.69
C GLY A 106 -23.55 -4.75 0.65
N VAL A 107 -23.37 -3.48 1.00
CA VAL A 107 -23.53 -2.38 0.03
C VAL A 107 -22.45 -2.47 -1.06
N PRO A 108 -22.79 -2.35 -2.35
CA PRO A 108 -21.81 -2.34 -3.42
C PRO A 108 -20.84 -1.15 -3.27
N VAL A 109 -19.56 -1.44 -3.10
CA VAL A 109 -18.49 -0.45 -2.95
C VAL A 109 -17.34 -0.76 -3.91
N PRO A 110 -16.63 0.26 -4.41
CA PRO A 110 -15.40 0.05 -5.16
C PRO A 110 -14.30 -0.46 -4.21
N THR A 111 -13.60 -1.50 -4.64
CA THR A 111 -12.42 -2.05 -3.98
C THR A 111 -11.25 -2.14 -4.95
N GLU A 112 -10.05 -2.12 -4.39
CA GLU A 112 -8.80 -2.30 -5.11
C GLU A 112 -8.23 -3.70 -4.79
N ASP A 113 -7.88 -4.45 -5.82
CA ASP A 113 -7.33 -5.80 -5.66
C ASP A 113 -5.79 -5.72 -5.53
N LEU A 114 -5.22 -6.32 -4.50
CA LEU A 114 -3.78 -6.35 -4.23
C LEU A 114 -3.28 -7.79 -4.13
N LEU A 115 -2.19 -8.10 -4.83
CA LEU A 115 -1.42 -9.32 -4.67
C LEU A 115 -0.15 -9.05 -3.85
N VAL A 116 0.12 -9.95 -2.92
CA VAL A 116 1.33 -9.95 -2.07
C VAL A 116 2.02 -11.30 -2.24
N GLY A 117 3.26 -11.30 -2.70
CA GLY A 117 4.09 -12.49 -2.78
C GLY A 117 5.16 -12.49 -1.70
N GLU A 118 5.34 -13.61 -1.01
CA GLU A 118 6.41 -13.84 -0.04
C GLU A 118 7.61 -14.57 -0.67
N GLU A 119 8.77 -14.54 -0.01
CA GLU A 119 9.98 -15.24 -0.48
C GLU A 119 9.84 -16.78 -0.53
N ALA A 120 9.00 -17.38 0.32
CA ALA A 120 8.72 -18.82 0.27
C ALA A 120 7.91 -19.24 -0.99
N GLY A 121 7.34 -18.28 -1.72
CA GLY A 121 6.55 -18.51 -2.93
C GLY A 121 5.04 -18.48 -2.70
N ASP A 122 4.59 -18.25 -1.47
CA ASP A 122 3.17 -18.03 -1.16
C ASP A 122 2.67 -16.70 -1.73
N VAL A 123 1.43 -16.71 -2.22
CA VAL A 123 0.77 -15.54 -2.81
C VAL A 123 -0.57 -15.31 -2.13
N TYR A 124 -0.70 -14.11 -1.55
CA TYR A 124 -1.90 -13.65 -0.88
C TYR A 124 -2.65 -12.65 -1.75
N TYR A 125 -3.97 -12.68 -1.63
CA TYR A 125 -4.88 -11.79 -2.32
C TYR A 125 -5.68 -10.98 -1.31
N TYR A 126 -5.63 -9.65 -1.45
CA TYR A 126 -6.36 -8.68 -0.64
C TYR A 126 -7.38 -7.94 -1.50
N SER A 127 -8.60 -7.82 -1.00
CA SER A 127 -9.60 -6.89 -1.52
C SER A 127 -9.65 -5.69 -0.59
N VAL A 128 -9.14 -4.55 -1.06
CA VAL A 128 -8.98 -3.33 -0.26
C VAL A 128 -10.16 -2.41 -0.49
N GLU A 129 -11.05 -2.33 0.50
CA GLU A 129 -12.05 -1.27 0.60
C GLU A 129 -11.42 -0.06 1.32
N TRP A 130 -11.45 1.12 0.69
CA TRP A 130 -10.83 2.32 1.24
C TRP A 130 -11.83 3.46 1.41
N PRO A 131 -12.64 3.44 2.49
CA PRO A 131 -13.59 4.50 2.76
C PRO A 131 -12.84 5.81 3.04
N GLY A 132 -13.37 6.91 2.49
CA GLY A 132 -12.95 8.26 2.87
C GLY A 132 -13.24 8.52 4.35
N GLY A 133 -12.41 9.37 4.96
CA GLY A 133 -12.69 9.92 6.29
C GLY A 133 -13.87 10.88 6.29
#